data_AF-A0A0B7BAS7-F1
#
_entry.id   AF-A0A0B7BAS7-F1
#
_cell.length_a   1.000
_cell.length_b   1.000
_cell.length_c   1.000
_cell.angle_alpha   90.00
_cell.angle_beta   90.00
_cell.angle_gamma   90.00
#
_symmetry.space_group_name_H-M   'P 1'
#
loop_
_entity.id
_entity.type
_entity.pdbx_description
1 polymer ?
#
loop_
_entity_poly.entity_id
_entity_poly.type
_entity_poly.pdbx_seq_one_letter_code
_entity_poly.pdbx_strand_id
1 'polypeptide(L)'
;MTSNLHIESQTTKKYDLPLSHLDYSYIEKCSNVRELEKILSILRSGDEGMYPDLEKFAEKRLETLNPKSHVLRKESAILRAGDLEHGDWKNIQEDLKTWTHSMHKKDSDNSLAAPVAKSQGDIVEVDENLPPVRSTNIVLEGKKQKKPVEKKKKKVMP
;
A
#
# COMPACT_ATOMS: atom_id res chain seq x y z
N MET A 1 -12.85 0.96 -50.75
CA MET A 1 -13.53 0.52 -49.52
C MET A 1 -12.59 -0.41 -48.74
N THR A 2 -11.53 0.12 -48.12
CA THR A 2 -10.45 -0.71 -47.53
C THR A 2 -9.80 -0.07 -46.29
N SER A 3 -10.42 0.93 -45.66
CA SER A 3 -9.84 1.65 -44.53
C SER A 3 -10.13 1.04 -43.15
N ASN A 4 -11.09 0.10 -43.01
CA ASN A 4 -11.47 -0.47 -41.71
C ASN A 4 -10.62 -1.66 -41.25
N LEU A 5 -9.98 -2.40 -42.16
CA LEU A 5 -9.25 -3.63 -41.81
C LEU A 5 -7.95 -3.35 -41.02
N HIS A 6 -7.36 -2.16 -41.14
CA HIS A 6 -6.06 -1.88 -40.53
C HIS A 6 -6.16 -1.59 -39.02
N ILE A 7 -7.31 -1.10 -38.56
CA ILE A 7 -7.57 -0.80 -37.14
C ILE A 7 -7.88 -2.08 -36.36
N GLU A 8 -8.54 -3.07 -36.99
CA GLU A 8 -8.88 -4.35 -36.37
C GLU A 8 -7.65 -5.21 -36.02
N SER A 9 -6.54 -5.05 -36.75
CA SER A 9 -5.29 -5.77 -36.49
C SER A 9 -4.37 -5.11 -35.46
N GLN A 10 -4.64 -3.86 -35.07
CA GLN A 10 -3.79 -3.13 -34.12
C GLN A 10 -4.31 -3.31 -32.69
N THR A 11 -3.42 -3.78 -31.82
CA THR A 11 -3.67 -3.97 -30.40
C THR A 11 -2.89 -2.96 -29.56
N THR A 12 -3.42 -2.65 -28.38
CA THR A 12 -2.77 -1.78 -27.40
C THR A 12 -1.55 -2.45 -26.80
N LYS A 13 -0.52 -1.66 -26.51
CA LYS A 13 0.79 -2.18 -26.04
C LYS A 13 0.75 -2.85 -24.67
N LYS A 14 -0.19 -2.45 -23.79
CA LYS A 14 -0.21 -2.89 -22.38
C LYS A 14 -1.05 -4.13 -22.13
N TYR A 15 -2.15 -4.29 -22.86
CA TYR A 15 -3.15 -5.33 -22.57
C TYR A 15 -3.60 -6.11 -23.80
N ASP A 16 -2.93 -5.91 -24.95
CA ASP A 16 -3.27 -6.51 -26.25
C ASP A 16 -4.75 -6.34 -26.63
N LEU A 17 -5.35 -5.23 -26.18
CA LEU A 17 -6.74 -4.90 -26.48
C LEU A 17 -6.86 -4.34 -27.91
N PRO A 18 -7.80 -4.80 -28.75
CA PRO A 18 -8.02 -4.22 -30.07
C PRO A 18 -8.34 -2.72 -29.98
N LEU A 19 -7.76 -1.90 -30.87
CA LEU A 19 -8.05 -0.46 -30.91
C LEU A 19 -9.53 -0.15 -31.18
N SER A 20 -10.25 -1.07 -31.82
CA SER A 20 -11.70 -0.95 -32.03
C SER A 20 -12.52 -0.92 -30.72
N HIS A 21 -11.96 -1.42 -29.60
CA HIS A 21 -12.63 -1.40 -28.30
C HIS A 21 -12.47 -0.04 -27.58
N LEU A 22 -11.59 0.84 -28.08
CA LEU A 22 -11.39 2.21 -27.59
C LEU A 22 -12.32 3.20 -28.32
N ASP A 23 -13.57 2.80 -28.56
CA ASP A 23 -14.59 3.64 -29.20
C ASP A 23 -15.81 3.82 -28.30
N TYR A 24 -16.48 4.97 -28.42
CA TYR A 24 -17.71 5.29 -27.69
C TYR A 24 -18.79 4.22 -27.92
N SER A 25 -18.95 3.79 -29.17
CA SER A 25 -19.95 2.79 -29.58
C SER A 25 -19.73 1.45 -28.88
N TYR A 26 -18.46 1.08 -28.66
CA TYR A 26 -18.10 -0.16 -27.99
C TYR A 26 -18.30 -0.06 -26.48
N ILE A 27 -17.79 1.02 -25.87
CA ILE A 27 -17.89 1.26 -24.43
C ILE A 27 -19.36 1.31 -23.97
N GLU A 28 -20.25 1.91 -24.78
CA GLU A 28 -21.68 1.95 -24.48
C GLU A 28 -22.30 0.55 -24.34
N LYS A 29 -21.92 -0.37 -25.25
CA LYS A 29 -22.43 -1.75 -25.28
C LYS A 29 -21.66 -2.69 -24.36
N CYS A 30 -20.48 -2.31 -23.90
CA CYS A 30 -19.66 -3.13 -23.05
C CYS A 30 -20.33 -3.36 -21.69
N SER A 31 -20.36 -4.63 -21.26
CA SER A 31 -20.84 -5.08 -19.95
C SER A 31 -19.75 -5.77 -19.13
N ASN A 32 -18.56 -5.96 -19.71
CA ASN A 32 -17.46 -6.64 -19.04
C ASN A 32 -16.64 -5.65 -18.21
N VAL A 33 -16.79 -5.73 -16.88
CA VAL A 33 -16.13 -4.83 -15.93
C VAL A 33 -14.60 -4.85 -16.08
N ARG A 34 -13.99 -6.03 -16.23
CA ARG A 34 -12.52 -6.15 -16.31
C ARG A 34 -11.95 -5.51 -17.58
N GLU A 35 -12.70 -5.60 -18.67
CA GLU A 35 -12.31 -5.00 -19.94
C GLU A 35 -12.41 -3.48 -19.87
N LEU A 36 -13.47 -2.97 -19.27
CA LEU A 36 -13.65 -1.54 -19.06
C LEU A 36 -12.59 -0.95 -18.11
N GLU A 37 -12.17 -1.70 -17.09
CA GLU A 37 -11.04 -1.33 -16.21
C GLU A 37 -9.71 -1.23 -16.99
N LYS A 38 -9.46 -2.15 -17.94
CA LYS A 38 -8.29 -2.10 -18.81
C LYS A 38 -8.34 -0.90 -19.75
N ILE A 39 -9.49 -0.65 -20.38
CA ILE A 39 -9.72 0.51 -21.26
C ILE A 39 -9.40 1.80 -20.49
N LEU A 40 -9.95 1.96 -19.29
CA LEU A 40 -9.72 3.16 -18.47
C LEU A 40 -8.24 3.30 -18.06
N SER A 41 -7.55 2.19 -17.79
CA SER A 41 -6.11 2.19 -17.49
C SER A 41 -5.27 2.62 -18.70
N ILE A 42 -5.65 2.21 -19.92
CA ILE A 42 -4.99 2.61 -21.16
C ILE A 42 -5.20 4.12 -21.40
N LEU A 43 -6.46 4.58 -21.34
CA LEU A 43 -6.82 5.98 -21.57
C LEU A 43 -6.09 6.93 -20.61
N ARG A 44 -6.01 6.59 -19.32
CA ARG A 44 -5.26 7.35 -18.30
C ARG A 44 -3.76 7.38 -18.53
N SER A 45 -3.22 6.31 -19.10
CA SER A 45 -1.79 6.26 -19.39
C SER A 45 -1.37 7.12 -20.59
N GLY A 46 -2.32 7.48 -21.46
CA GLY A 46 -2.07 8.31 -22.62
C GLY A 46 -1.26 7.63 -23.74
N ASP A 47 -1.04 6.31 -23.66
CA ASP A 47 -0.20 5.56 -24.61
C ASP A 47 -0.70 5.65 -26.06
N GLU A 48 -2.02 5.72 -26.26
CA GLU A 48 -2.69 5.82 -27.57
C GLU A 48 -3.18 7.25 -27.86
N GLY A 49 -2.88 8.22 -26.98
CA GLY A 49 -3.38 9.59 -27.04
C GLY A 49 -4.24 9.98 -25.83
N MET A 50 -4.42 11.30 -25.64
CA MET A 50 -5.18 11.87 -24.54
C MET A 50 -6.62 12.16 -24.99
N TYR A 51 -7.57 11.38 -24.48
CA TYR A 51 -8.99 11.50 -24.82
C TYR A 51 -9.85 11.70 -23.57
N PRO A 52 -9.90 12.93 -23.01
CA PRO A 52 -10.53 13.17 -21.71
C PRO A 52 -12.04 12.90 -21.71
N ASP A 53 -12.71 13.09 -22.85
CA ASP A 53 -14.16 12.84 -22.95
C ASP A 53 -14.48 11.35 -23.05
N LEU A 54 -13.64 10.57 -23.74
CA LEU A 54 -13.75 9.12 -23.83
C LEU A 54 -13.45 8.48 -22.47
N GLU A 55 -12.46 9.01 -21.75
CA GLU A 55 -12.14 8.60 -20.38
C GLU A 55 -13.35 8.80 -19.45
N LYS A 56 -13.94 10.00 -19.42
CA LYS A 56 -15.15 10.28 -18.61
C LYS A 56 -16.33 9.39 -18.98
N PHE A 57 -16.51 9.11 -20.28
CA PHE A 57 -17.56 8.21 -20.75
C PHE A 57 -17.35 6.78 -20.23
N ALA A 58 -16.11 6.28 -20.30
CA ALA A 58 -15.75 4.99 -19.72
C ALA A 58 -15.92 4.94 -18.19
N GLU A 59 -15.53 6.01 -17.48
CA GLU A 59 -15.73 6.13 -16.03
C GLU A 59 -17.21 6.03 -15.65
N LYS A 60 -18.07 6.80 -16.32
CA LYS A 60 -19.52 6.79 -16.06
C LYS A 60 -20.12 5.41 -16.32
N ARG A 61 -19.70 4.74 -17.41
CA ARG A 61 -20.14 3.38 -17.70
C ARG A 61 -19.67 2.40 -16.61
N LEU A 62 -18.42 2.52 -16.16
CA LEU A 62 -17.87 1.65 -15.11
C LEU A 62 -18.58 1.87 -13.77
N GLU A 63 -18.93 3.11 -13.43
CA GLU A 63 -19.68 3.45 -12.23
C GLU A 63 -21.07 2.79 -12.20
N THR A 64 -21.75 2.77 -13.35
CA THR A 64 -23.07 2.09 -13.46
C THR A 64 -23.00 0.58 -13.30
N LEU A 65 -21.90 -0.06 -13.69
CA LEU A 65 -21.72 -1.52 -13.60
C LEU A 65 -21.09 -1.96 -12.26
N ASN A 66 -20.06 -1.24 -11.80
CA ASN A 66 -19.31 -1.55 -10.59
C ASN A 66 -18.83 -0.26 -9.89
N PRO A 67 -19.65 0.34 -9.01
CA PRO A 67 -19.28 1.58 -8.31
C PRO A 67 -18.14 1.41 -7.29
N LYS A 68 -17.79 0.17 -6.91
CA LYS A 68 -16.72 -0.13 -5.95
C LYS A 68 -15.38 -0.46 -6.62
N SER A 69 -15.26 -0.30 -7.94
CA SER A 69 -14.03 -0.64 -8.66
C SER A 69 -12.84 0.18 -8.14
N HIS A 70 -11.66 -0.45 -8.11
CA HIS A 70 -10.43 0.24 -7.70
C HIS A 70 -10.05 1.36 -8.67
N VAL A 71 -10.36 1.18 -9.96
CA VAL A 71 -9.97 2.13 -11.01
C VAL A 71 -10.71 3.47 -10.87
N LEU A 72 -11.91 3.48 -10.26
CA LEU A 72 -12.65 4.71 -9.98
C LEU A 72 -12.11 5.48 -8.77
N ARG A 73 -11.20 4.90 -7.96
CA ARG A 73 -10.60 5.62 -6.84
C ARG A 73 -9.74 6.76 -7.37
N LYS A 74 -9.98 7.95 -6.82
CA LYS A 74 -9.19 9.14 -7.11
C LYS A 74 -8.22 9.37 -5.97
N GLU A 75 -7.02 9.81 -6.31
CA GLU A 75 -6.06 10.26 -5.30
C GLU A 75 -6.66 11.49 -4.61
N SER A 76 -6.91 11.37 -3.31
CA SER A 76 -7.35 12.47 -2.46
C SER A 76 -6.22 12.86 -1.52
N ALA A 77 -6.15 14.14 -1.15
CA ALA A 77 -5.23 14.59 -0.11
C ALA A 77 -5.48 13.83 1.20
N ILE A 78 -4.41 13.66 2.00
CA ILE A 78 -4.53 13.07 3.33
C ILE A 78 -5.39 14.01 4.19
N LEU A 79 -6.51 13.49 4.68
CA LEU A 79 -7.39 14.24 5.57
C LEU A 79 -6.66 14.52 6.89
N ARG A 80 -6.67 15.78 7.32
CA ARG A 80 -6.14 16.23 8.61
C ARG A 80 -7.27 16.26 9.64
N ALA A 81 -6.92 16.30 10.93
CA ALA A 81 -7.89 16.39 12.02
C ALA A 81 -8.88 17.56 11.91
N GLY A 82 -8.53 18.63 11.18
CA GLY A 82 -9.43 19.78 10.92
C GLY A 82 -10.36 19.60 9.72
N ASP A 83 -10.16 18.56 8.90
CA ASP A 83 -11.00 18.26 7.73
C ASP A 83 -12.17 17.31 8.09
N LEU A 84 -12.17 16.78 9.31
CA LEU A 84 -13.26 15.99 9.87
C LEU A 84 -14.39 16.89 10.35
N GLU A 85 -15.62 16.37 10.41
CA GLU A 85 -16.77 17.12 10.90
C GLU A 85 -16.55 17.58 12.36
N HIS A 86 -17.09 18.76 12.69
CA HIS A 86 -16.92 19.40 14.00
C HIS A 86 -17.62 18.57 15.08
N GLY A 87 -16.88 17.66 15.71
CA GLY A 87 -17.39 16.78 16.76
C GLY A 87 -16.84 15.37 16.67
N ASP A 88 -16.63 14.88 15.45
CA ASP A 88 -16.13 13.53 15.20
C ASP A 88 -14.75 13.31 15.80
N TRP A 89 -13.86 14.29 15.63
CA TRP A 89 -12.52 14.22 16.22
C TRP A 89 -12.55 14.11 17.75
N LYS A 90 -13.47 14.83 18.40
CA LYS A 90 -13.60 14.81 19.85
C LYS A 90 -14.16 13.46 20.32
N ASN A 91 -15.17 12.94 19.64
CA ASN A 91 -15.75 11.63 19.93
C ASN A 91 -14.70 10.52 19.77
N ILE A 92 -13.97 10.52 18.65
CA ILE A 92 -12.86 9.57 18.41
C ILE A 92 -11.82 9.66 19.53
N GLN A 93 -11.45 10.88 19.95
CA GLN A 93 -10.49 11.08 21.02
C GLN A 93 -11.01 10.58 22.38
N GLU A 94 -12.28 10.80 22.70
CA GLU A 94 -12.90 10.34 23.93
C GLU A 94 -13.06 8.82 23.97
N ASP A 95 -13.42 8.20 22.84
CA ASP A 95 -13.51 6.74 22.69
C ASP A 95 -12.13 6.09 22.89
N LEU A 96 -11.09 6.63 22.25
CA LEU A 96 -9.71 6.14 22.42
C LEU A 96 -9.24 6.28 23.87
N LYS A 97 -9.55 7.40 24.53
CA LYS A 97 -9.23 7.60 25.96
C LYS A 97 -9.97 6.57 26.81
N THR A 98 -11.26 6.38 26.58
CA THR A 98 -12.10 5.46 27.35
C THR A 98 -11.60 4.02 27.21
N TRP A 99 -11.28 3.60 25.99
CA TRP A 99 -10.68 2.29 25.73
C TRP A 99 -9.34 2.12 26.45
N THR A 100 -8.45 3.12 26.37
CA THR A 100 -7.14 3.10 27.05
C THR A 100 -7.29 2.95 28.57
N HIS A 101 -8.20 3.72 29.19
CA HIS A 101 -8.49 3.60 30.62
C HIS A 101 -9.10 2.24 30.98
N SER A 102 -9.97 1.69 30.13
CA SER A 102 -10.53 0.35 30.34
C SER A 102 -9.46 -0.73 30.31
N MET A 103 -8.49 -0.65 29.39
CA MET A 103 -7.37 -1.59 29.34
C MET A 103 -6.49 -1.48 30.58
N HIS A 104 -6.11 -0.25 30.98
CA HIS A 104 -5.32 -0.05 32.20
C HIS A 104 -6.02 -0.59 33.46
N LYS A 105 -7.34 -0.39 33.58
CA LYS A 105 -8.13 -0.95 34.69
C LYS A 105 -8.16 -2.48 34.67
N LYS A 106 -8.36 -3.08 33.50
CA LYS A 106 -8.32 -4.55 33.37
C LYS A 106 -6.96 -5.11 33.73
N ASP A 107 -5.88 -4.46 33.33
CA ASP A 107 -4.52 -4.88 33.69
C ASP A 107 -4.24 -4.71 35.18
N SER A 108 -4.69 -3.60 35.80
CA SER A 108 -4.55 -3.41 37.25
C SER A 108 -5.35 -4.42 38.05
N ASP A 109 -6.59 -4.69 37.64
CA ASP A 109 -7.47 -5.65 38.31
C ASP A 109 -6.97 -7.09 38.11
N ASN A 110 -6.38 -7.40 36.94
CA ASN A 110 -5.74 -8.69 36.66
C ASN A 110 -4.36 -8.84 37.34
N SER A 111 -3.68 -7.74 37.67
CA SER A 111 -2.43 -7.77 38.46
C SER A 111 -2.63 -8.18 39.93
N LEU A 112 -3.87 -8.19 40.41
CA LEU A 112 -4.24 -8.77 41.72
C LEU A 112 -4.44 -10.28 41.67
N ALA A 113 -4.51 -10.87 40.46
CA ALA A 113 -4.58 -12.32 40.23
C ALA A 113 -3.22 -12.94 39.85
N ALA A 114 -2.11 -12.38 40.34
CA ALA A 114 -0.87 -13.11 40.64
C ALA A 114 0.17 -12.12 41.21
N PRO A 115 0.68 -12.32 42.43
CA PRO A 115 1.88 -11.63 42.85
C PRO A 115 3.07 -12.26 42.11
N VAL A 116 3.41 -11.77 40.93
CA VAL A 116 4.81 -11.91 40.47
C VAL A 116 5.61 -10.99 41.38
N ALA A 117 6.23 -11.63 42.36
CA ALA A 117 7.10 -11.00 43.33
C ALA A 117 8.07 -10.06 42.61
N LYS A 118 8.10 -8.79 43.02
CA LYS A 118 9.23 -7.91 42.74
C LYS A 118 10.42 -8.42 43.54
N SER A 119 11.06 -9.50 43.09
CA SER A 119 12.40 -9.86 43.56
C SER A 119 13.39 -8.98 42.80
N GLN A 120 14.04 -8.10 43.56
CA GLN A 120 15.31 -7.50 43.19
C GLN A 120 16.27 -8.60 42.73
N GLY A 121 16.51 -8.73 41.42
CA GLY A 121 17.45 -9.70 40.86
C GLY A 121 16.85 -10.56 39.75
N ASP A 122 16.99 -10.06 38.53
CA ASP A 122 17.33 -10.81 37.31
C ASP A 122 17.05 -12.33 37.32
N ILE A 123 15.79 -12.75 37.18
CA ILE A 123 15.37 -13.99 36.51
C ILE A 123 13.96 -13.71 35.99
N VAL A 124 13.82 -13.57 34.66
CA VAL A 124 12.52 -13.62 34.00
C VAL A 124 12.15 -15.11 33.94
N GLU A 125 11.13 -15.51 34.69
CA GLU A 125 10.51 -16.83 34.54
C GLU A 125 9.94 -16.91 33.11
N VAL A 126 10.61 -17.66 32.25
CA VAL A 126 10.20 -17.87 30.85
C VAL A 126 9.03 -18.86 30.91
N ASP A 127 7.81 -18.36 30.75
CA ASP A 127 6.67 -19.20 30.44
C ASP A 127 6.97 -19.95 29.12
N GLU A 128 7.19 -21.26 29.20
CA GLU A 128 7.60 -22.11 28.07
C GLU A 128 6.56 -22.13 26.92
N ASN A 129 5.37 -21.59 27.14
CA ASN A 129 4.31 -21.53 26.13
C ASN A 129 4.28 -20.23 25.32
N LEU A 130 5.19 -19.27 25.60
CA LEU A 130 5.32 -18.06 24.79
C LEU A 130 6.50 -18.14 23.81
N PRO A 131 6.32 -17.63 22.57
CA PRO A 131 7.40 -17.56 21.62
C PRO A 131 8.52 -16.64 22.15
N PRO A 132 9.79 -16.89 21.77
CA PRO A 132 10.91 -16.07 22.20
C PRO A 132 10.68 -14.58 21.88
N VAL A 133 10.71 -13.73 22.91
CA VAL A 133 10.62 -12.28 22.72
C VAL A 133 11.88 -11.81 22.00
N ARG A 134 11.72 -11.24 20.80
CA ARG A 134 12.83 -10.59 20.10
C ARG A 134 13.26 -9.36 20.91
N SER A 135 14.27 -9.55 21.75
CA SER A 135 14.90 -8.44 22.45
C SER A 135 15.51 -7.47 21.42
N THR A 136 15.26 -6.18 21.61
CA THR A 136 15.86 -5.11 20.81
C THR A 136 17.30 -4.89 21.26
N ASN A 137 18.17 -5.87 20.98
CA ASN A 137 19.62 -5.70 21.02
C ASN A 137 20.22 -6.33 19.77
N ILE A 138 19.82 -5.81 18.62
CA ILE A 138 20.58 -6.01 17.39
C ILE A 138 21.68 -4.95 17.39
N VAL A 139 22.74 -5.19 18.16
CA VAL A 139 24.05 -4.59 17.84
C VAL A 139 24.61 -5.46 16.72
N LEU A 140 24.40 -5.04 15.47
CA LEU A 140 25.20 -5.55 14.36
C LEU A 140 26.62 -5.03 14.58
N GLU A 141 27.44 -5.77 15.34
CA GLU A 141 28.89 -5.66 15.21
C GLU A 141 29.25 -6.13 13.81
N GLY A 142 29.23 -5.18 12.87
CA GLY A 142 29.85 -5.32 11.57
C GLY A 142 31.32 -5.65 11.83
N LYS A 143 31.68 -6.93 11.64
CA LYS A 143 33.07 -7.38 11.59
C LYS A 143 33.80 -6.50 10.58
N LYS A 144 34.57 -5.51 11.06
CA LYS A 144 35.51 -4.77 10.21
C LYS A 144 36.52 -5.78 9.67
N GLN A 145 36.38 -6.14 8.41
CA GLN A 145 37.40 -6.87 7.69
C GLN A 145 38.68 -6.03 7.74
N LYS A 146 39.73 -6.56 8.39
CA LYS A 146 41.07 -5.98 8.34
C LYS A 146 41.54 -6.04 6.88
N LYS A 147 41.74 -4.88 6.24
CA LYS A 147 42.41 -4.81 4.94
C LYS A 147 43.83 -5.36 5.08
N PRO A 148 44.33 -6.17 4.12
CA PRO A 148 45.72 -6.63 4.15
C PRO A 148 46.65 -5.43 3.98
N VAL A 149 47.64 -5.31 4.88
CA VAL A 149 48.71 -4.32 4.76
C VAL A 149 49.62 -4.75 3.60
N GLU A 150 49.56 -3.98 2.51
CA GLU A 150 50.44 -4.15 1.37
C GLU A 150 51.88 -3.75 1.76
N LYS A 151 52.80 -4.72 1.72
CA LYS A 151 54.23 -4.50 2.00
C LYS A 151 54.85 -3.70 0.85
N LYS A 152 55.08 -2.40 1.05
CA LYS A 152 55.90 -1.59 0.13
C LYS A 152 57.33 -2.13 0.09
N LYS A 153 57.75 -2.62 -1.08
CA LYS A 153 59.17 -2.95 -1.34
C LYS A 153 59.98 -1.64 -1.38
N LYS A 154 61.06 -1.58 -0.59
CA LYS A 154 62.02 -0.47 -0.63
C LYS A 154 62.71 -0.48 -2.01
N LYS A 155 62.67 0.63 -2.74
CA LYS A 155 63.56 0.85 -3.90
C LYS A 155 64.95 1.19 -3.39
N VAL A 156 65.96 0.49 -3.89
CA VAL A 156 67.39 0.85 -3.73
C VAL A 156 67.74 1.77 -4.91
N MET A 157 68.31 2.93 -4.59
CA MET A 157 68.80 3.92 -5.56
C MET A 157 70.05 3.43 -6.29
N PRO A 158 70.27 3.91 -7.51
CA PRO A 158 71.51 4.62 -7.84
C PRO A 158 71.29 6.14 -7.88
#